data_AF-A0A0F9LVK5-F1
#
_entry.id   AF-A0A0F9LVK5-F1
#
_cell.length_a   1.000
_cell.length_b   1.000
_cell.length_c   1.000
_cell.angle_alpha   90.00
_cell.angle_beta   90.00
_cell.angle_gamma   90.00
#
_symmetry.space_group_name_H-M   'P 1'
#
loop_
_entity.id
_entity.type
_entity.pdbx_description
1 polymer ?
#
loop_
_entity_poly.entity_id
_entity_poly.type
_entity_poly.pdbx_seq_one_letter_code
_entity_poly.pdbx_strand_id
1 'polypeptide(L)'
;FVIQTSRVVGDGSDRHYVHASGKHGWGTGSASTDTHLERVGVGQLQANEEFFVAGRLNLANDLDVSERSITLSAGANNDVATGTTTVQRTTSTASSDTITGFAGGRAGRMMILMNGGAQAFILKHLDGGSVAANRIELPGATDLVVSANEGLWMYYDGSLPSWTVVTIV
;
A
#
# COMPACT_ATOMS: atom_id res chain seq x y z
N PHE A 1 5.03 -7.09 -33.10
CA PHE A 1 4.90 -8.48 -33.57
C PHE A 1 5.70 -9.40 -32.66
N VAL A 2 5.33 -10.68 -32.59
CA VAL A 2 6.05 -11.71 -31.82
C VAL A 2 7.32 -12.09 -32.57
N ILE A 3 8.45 -12.21 -31.85
CA ILE A 3 9.73 -12.62 -32.42
C ILE A 3 10.13 -14.05 -32.02
N GLN A 4 9.57 -14.55 -30.92
CA GLN A 4 9.74 -15.94 -30.48
C GLN A 4 8.48 -16.38 -29.74
N THR A 5 8.08 -17.63 -29.95
CA THR A 5 6.95 -18.26 -29.26
C THR A 5 7.22 -19.73 -28.95
N SER A 6 6.56 -20.26 -27.92
CA SER A 6 6.42 -21.69 -27.67
C SER A 6 4.96 -22.07 -27.44
N ARG A 7 4.56 -23.19 -28.05
CA ARG A 7 3.21 -23.73 -27.98
C ARG A 7 3.25 -25.25 -28.14
N VAL A 8 2.34 -25.95 -27.49
CA VAL A 8 2.10 -27.39 -27.64
C VAL A 8 0.85 -27.61 -28.48
N VAL A 9 0.80 -28.73 -29.22
CA VAL A 9 -0.40 -29.13 -29.96
C VAL A 9 -1.59 -29.21 -29.01
N GLY A 10 -2.67 -28.51 -29.36
CA GLY A 10 -3.89 -28.42 -28.54
C GLY A 10 -3.96 -27.21 -27.60
N ASP A 11 -2.86 -26.47 -27.38
CA ASP A 11 -2.92 -25.20 -26.65
C ASP A 11 -3.82 -24.21 -27.40
N GLY A 12 -4.62 -23.42 -26.69
CA GLY A 12 -5.40 -22.31 -27.23
C GLY A 12 -4.63 -20.99 -27.31
N SER A 13 -3.46 -20.89 -26.67
CA SER A 13 -2.60 -19.71 -26.63
C SER A 13 -1.13 -20.09 -26.48
N ASP A 14 -0.24 -19.15 -26.78
CA ASP A 14 1.20 -19.35 -26.62
C ASP A 14 1.57 -19.41 -25.13
N ARG A 15 2.37 -20.39 -24.73
CA ARG A 15 2.80 -20.58 -23.32
C ARG A 15 3.93 -19.64 -22.94
N HIS A 16 4.81 -19.34 -23.88
CA HIS A 16 5.83 -18.32 -23.71
C HIS A 16 6.01 -17.56 -25.00
N TYR A 17 6.17 -16.25 -24.91
CA TYR A 17 6.52 -15.44 -26.07
C TYR A 17 7.44 -14.29 -25.71
N VAL A 18 8.12 -13.79 -26.73
CA VAL A 18 8.86 -12.52 -26.71
C VAL A 18 8.34 -11.65 -27.84
N HIS A 19 7.89 -10.43 -27.53
CA HIS A 19 7.52 -9.41 -28.51
C HIS A 19 8.70 -8.51 -28.85
N ALA A 20 8.69 -7.95 -30.06
CA ALA A 20 9.64 -6.93 -30.48
C ALA A 20 9.63 -5.66 -29.59
N SER A 21 8.57 -5.44 -28.81
CA SER A 21 8.50 -4.36 -27.82
C SER A 21 9.30 -4.62 -26.54
N GLY A 22 9.85 -5.82 -26.37
CA GLY A 22 10.52 -6.26 -25.14
C GLY A 22 9.56 -6.82 -24.09
N LYS A 23 8.28 -7.05 -24.43
CA LYS A 23 7.34 -7.78 -23.57
C LYS A 23 7.62 -9.29 -23.63
N HIS A 24 7.80 -9.91 -22.47
CA HIS A 24 7.96 -11.34 -22.29
C HIS A 24 6.73 -11.85 -21.55
N GLY A 25 6.03 -12.83 -22.12
CA GLY A 25 4.81 -13.40 -21.53
C GLY A 25 4.99 -14.86 -21.23
N TRP A 26 4.41 -15.31 -20.12
CA TRP A 26 4.30 -16.71 -19.72
C TRP A 26 2.84 -17.04 -19.41
N GLY A 27 2.41 -18.25 -19.75
CA GLY A 27 1.06 -18.71 -19.52
C GLY A 27 0.95 -20.22 -19.60
N THR A 28 -0.27 -20.72 -19.35
CA THR A 28 -0.57 -22.15 -19.25
C THR A 28 -0.81 -22.81 -20.61
N GLY A 29 -1.06 -22.01 -21.65
CA GLY A 29 -1.42 -22.48 -22.99
C GLY A 29 -2.92 -22.69 -23.19
N SER A 30 -3.75 -22.62 -22.14
CA SER A 30 -5.21 -22.77 -22.23
C SER A 30 -5.97 -21.44 -22.19
N ALA A 31 -5.38 -20.40 -21.61
CA ALA A 31 -5.97 -19.06 -21.48
C ALA A 31 -4.99 -17.97 -21.96
N SER A 32 -5.41 -16.70 -21.84
CA SER A 32 -4.53 -15.55 -22.04
C SER A 32 -3.28 -15.65 -21.17
N THR A 33 -2.24 -14.89 -21.54
CA THR A 33 -0.99 -14.77 -20.77
C THR A 33 -1.28 -14.55 -19.28
N ASP A 34 -0.64 -15.34 -18.43
CA ASP A 34 -0.83 -15.35 -16.98
C ASP A 34 0.00 -14.24 -16.33
N THR A 35 1.29 -14.21 -16.64
CA THR A 35 2.21 -13.18 -16.18
C THR A 35 3.06 -12.64 -17.32
N HIS A 36 3.38 -11.36 -17.25
CA HIS A 36 4.29 -10.75 -18.20
C HIS A 36 5.23 -9.76 -17.52
N LEU A 37 6.39 -9.61 -18.16
CA LEU A 37 7.37 -8.60 -17.87
C LEU A 37 7.46 -7.69 -19.09
N GLU A 38 7.24 -6.38 -18.91
CA GLU A 38 7.21 -5.45 -20.04
C GLU A 38 7.87 -4.11 -19.74
N ARG A 39 8.40 -3.50 -20.80
CA ARG A 39 8.89 -2.12 -20.73
C ARG A 39 7.71 -1.17 -20.86
N VAL A 40 7.54 -0.30 -19.88
CA VAL A 40 6.47 0.72 -19.86
C VAL A 40 6.99 2.13 -20.12
N GLY A 41 8.31 2.31 -20.09
CA GLY A 41 8.96 3.60 -20.28
C GLY A 41 10.48 3.46 -20.42
N VAL A 42 11.17 4.61 -20.50
CA VAL A 42 12.63 4.63 -20.42
C VAL A 42 13.04 4.25 -18.99
N GLY A 43 13.86 3.21 -18.84
CA GLY A 43 14.33 2.74 -17.54
C GLY A 43 13.28 2.04 -16.67
N GLN A 44 12.06 1.81 -17.18
CA GLN A 44 10.96 1.23 -16.41
C GLN A 44 10.56 -0.16 -16.94
N LEU A 45 10.52 -1.10 -16.02
CA LEU A 45 10.17 -2.49 -16.23
C LEU A 45 9.04 -2.85 -15.25
N GLN A 46 7.99 -3.49 -15.74
CA GLN A 46 6.79 -3.77 -14.95
C GLN A 46 6.37 -5.23 -15.07
N ALA A 47 5.93 -5.79 -13.94
CA ALA A 47 5.09 -6.99 -13.88
C ALA A 47 3.60 -6.58 -13.90
N ASN A 48 2.74 -7.42 -14.45
CA ASN A 48 1.33 -7.08 -14.68
C ASN A 48 0.51 -6.76 -13.42
N GLU A 49 0.78 -7.44 -12.30
CA GLU A 49 0.03 -7.24 -11.05
C GLU A 49 0.96 -7.14 -9.84
N GLU A 50 1.74 -8.19 -9.59
CA GLU A 50 2.64 -8.29 -8.44
C GLU A 50 4.04 -8.74 -8.88
N PHE A 51 5.06 -8.23 -8.20
CA PHE A 51 6.42 -8.78 -8.27
C PHE A 51 6.72 -9.54 -6.97
N PHE A 52 6.55 -10.86 -7.01
CA PHE A 52 6.79 -11.73 -5.85
C PHE A 52 8.25 -12.18 -5.79
N VAL A 53 8.95 -11.83 -4.72
CA VAL A 53 10.33 -12.27 -4.46
C VAL A 53 10.31 -13.25 -3.30
N ALA A 54 10.53 -14.54 -3.59
CA ALA A 54 10.54 -15.59 -2.56
C ALA A 54 11.65 -15.41 -1.51
N GLY A 55 12.66 -14.59 -1.81
CA GLY A 55 13.78 -14.26 -0.93
C GLY A 55 13.81 -12.77 -0.57
N ARG A 56 14.97 -12.15 -0.76
CA ARG A 56 15.17 -10.72 -0.44
C ARG A 56 15.05 -9.87 -1.68
N LEU A 57 14.34 -8.75 -1.57
CA LEU A 57 14.48 -7.63 -2.49
C LEU A 57 15.74 -6.86 -2.10
N ASN A 58 16.77 -6.89 -2.94
CA ASN A 58 18.00 -6.12 -2.74
C ASN A 58 18.08 -5.01 -3.80
N LEU A 59 18.06 -3.76 -3.35
CA LEU A 59 18.14 -2.58 -4.21
C LEU A 59 19.55 -2.00 -4.12
N ALA A 60 20.08 -1.53 -5.26
CA ALA A 60 21.42 -0.95 -5.29
C ALA A 60 21.50 0.44 -4.61
N ASN A 61 20.38 1.17 -4.60
CA ASN A 61 20.28 2.53 -4.07
C ASN A 61 19.12 2.60 -3.05
N ASP A 62 18.07 3.35 -3.40
CA ASP A 62 16.95 3.65 -2.51
C ASP A 62 15.67 2.88 -2.88
N LEU A 63 14.69 2.93 -1.98
CA LEU A 63 13.31 2.49 -2.17
C LEU A 63 12.39 3.71 -2.26
N ASP A 64 11.87 3.96 -3.47
CA ASP A 64 10.80 4.93 -3.64
C ASP A 64 9.45 4.32 -3.24
N VAL A 65 8.65 5.08 -2.48
CA VAL A 65 7.29 4.70 -2.08
C VAL A 65 6.29 5.76 -2.49
N SER A 66 5.06 5.34 -2.82
CA SER A 66 4.00 6.27 -3.20
C SER A 66 3.46 7.02 -1.99
N GLU A 67 3.19 8.32 -2.19
CA GLU A 67 2.56 9.19 -1.19
C GLU A 67 1.24 9.79 -1.71
N ARG A 68 0.38 10.18 -0.77
CA ARG A 68 -0.81 11.00 -1.04
C ARG A 68 -1.06 11.99 0.09
N SER A 69 -1.84 13.02 -0.21
CA SER A 69 -2.36 13.96 0.79
C SER A 69 -3.77 13.56 1.26
N ILE A 70 -4.05 13.81 2.54
CA ILE A 70 -5.37 13.68 3.18
C ILE A 70 -5.66 14.97 3.93
N THR A 71 -6.88 15.48 3.83
CA THR A 71 -7.38 16.55 4.68
C THR A 71 -8.49 16.00 5.56
N LEU A 72 -8.36 16.19 6.87
CA LEU A 72 -9.38 15.77 7.82
C LEU A 72 -10.59 16.70 7.76
N SER A 73 -11.76 16.14 8.07
CA SER A 73 -12.93 16.93 8.42
C SER A 73 -12.84 17.36 9.88
N ALA A 74 -13.50 18.47 10.21
CA ALA A 74 -13.57 18.94 11.59
C ALA A 74 -14.21 17.89 12.50
N GLY A 75 -13.56 17.57 13.62
CA GLY A 75 -14.03 16.58 14.59
C GLY A 75 -13.59 15.15 14.26
N ALA A 76 -14.50 14.18 14.38
CA ALA A 76 -14.17 12.76 14.27
C ALA A 76 -14.09 12.28 12.82
N ASN A 77 -12.97 11.67 12.45
CA ASN A 77 -12.72 11.07 11.16
C ASN A 77 -12.65 9.54 11.33
N ASN A 78 -13.73 8.88 10.94
CA ASN A 78 -13.87 7.44 11.05
C ASN A 78 -13.50 6.76 9.72
N ASP A 79 -12.90 5.56 9.81
CA ASP A 79 -12.64 4.69 8.65
C ASP A 79 -11.93 5.40 7.48
N VAL A 80 -10.95 6.26 7.79
CA VAL A 80 -10.30 7.13 6.82
C VAL A 80 -9.73 6.32 5.66
N ALA A 81 -10.16 6.63 4.43
CA ALA A 81 -9.74 5.89 3.24
C ALA A 81 -8.27 6.16 2.90
N THR A 82 -7.43 5.13 3.01
CA THR A 82 -5.97 5.21 2.77
C THR A 82 -5.57 4.96 1.31
N GLY A 83 -6.46 4.37 0.50
CA GLY A 83 -6.10 3.93 -0.86
C GLY A 83 -5.01 2.86 -0.82
N THR A 84 -4.12 2.84 -1.80
CA THR A 84 -3.03 1.86 -1.92
C THR A 84 -1.63 2.44 -1.68
N THR A 85 -1.53 3.71 -1.29
CA THR A 85 -0.24 4.38 -1.06
C THR A 85 0.36 4.02 0.30
N THR A 86 1.70 4.06 0.37
CA THR A 86 2.46 3.75 1.59
C THR A 86 2.47 4.95 2.53
N VAL A 87 2.66 6.15 2.01
CA VAL A 87 2.73 7.39 2.80
C VAL A 87 1.39 8.13 2.74
N GLN A 88 0.87 8.49 3.91
CA GLN A 88 -0.32 9.31 4.10
C GLN A 88 0.09 10.65 4.73
N ARG A 89 0.08 11.73 3.94
CA ARG A 89 0.38 13.08 4.41
C ARG A 89 -0.91 13.77 4.82
N THR A 90 -1.19 13.77 6.11
CA THR A 90 -2.45 14.24 6.67
C THR A 90 -2.35 15.69 7.11
N THR A 91 -3.37 16.47 6.79
CA THR A 91 -3.54 17.86 7.24
C THR A 91 -4.83 17.95 8.05
N SER A 92 -4.70 18.42 9.29
CA SER A 92 -5.82 18.65 10.19
C SER A 92 -6.43 20.03 9.97
N THR A 93 -7.75 20.17 10.21
CA THR A 93 -8.45 21.47 10.18
C THR A 93 -8.50 22.14 11.54
N ALA A 94 -8.41 21.37 12.63
CA ALA A 94 -8.32 21.85 14.01
C ALA A 94 -7.52 20.89 14.90
N SER A 95 -6.90 21.39 15.97
CA SER A 95 -6.12 20.55 16.90
C SER A 95 -6.95 19.49 17.65
N SER A 96 -8.28 19.60 17.60
CA SER A 96 -9.23 18.64 18.17
C SER A 96 -9.67 17.56 17.19
N ASP A 97 -9.26 17.63 15.92
CA ASP A 97 -9.65 16.61 14.94
C ASP A 97 -9.06 15.26 15.33
N THR A 98 -9.89 14.23 15.23
CA THR A 98 -9.51 12.88 15.63
C THR A 98 -9.60 11.93 14.44
N ILE A 99 -8.75 10.90 14.45
CA ILE A 99 -8.85 9.75 13.57
C ILE A 99 -9.07 8.51 14.44
N THR A 100 -10.16 7.80 14.18
CA THR A 100 -10.51 6.57 14.93
C THR A 100 -10.10 5.29 14.20
N GLY A 101 -9.78 5.40 12.91
CA GLY A 101 -9.41 4.25 12.10
C GLY A 101 -9.12 4.58 10.64
N PHE A 102 -8.57 3.58 9.95
CA PHE A 102 -8.16 3.62 8.56
C PHE A 102 -8.72 2.43 7.79
N ALA A 103 -9.44 2.69 6.70
CA ALA A 103 -9.94 1.64 5.82
C ALA A 103 -8.85 1.06 4.90
N GLY A 104 -9.07 -0.17 4.42
CA GLY A 104 -8.21 -0.84 3.44
C GLY A 104 -7.03 -1.60 4.04
N GLY A 105 -7.15 -2.06 5.28
CA GLY A 105 -6.19 -2.95 5.92
C GLY A 105 -6.07 -4.29 5.19
N ARG A 106 -4.83 -4.75 5.00
CA ARG A 106 -4.49 -6.09 4.52
C ARG A 106 -3.33 -6.60 5.34
N ALA A 107 -3.37 -7.84 5.82
CA ALA A 107 -2.31 -8.44 6.64
C ALA A 107 -0.92 -8.13 6.06
N GLY A 108 -0.04 -7.56 6.90
CA GLY A 108 1.33 -7.20 6.52
C GLY A 108 1.48 -5.89 5.72
N ARG A 109 0.39 -5.19 5.41
CA ARG A 109 0.47 -3.86 4.78
C ARG A 109 1.13 -2.89 5.75
N MET A 110 2.16 -2.19 5.29
CA MET A 110 2.79 -1.09 6.03
C MET A 110 2.22 0.26 5.58
N MET A 111 2.19 1.21 6.51
CA MET A 111 1.80 2.59 6.26
C MET A 111 2.65 3.54 7.10
N ILE A 112 3.06 4.65 6.49
CA ILE A 112 3.67 5.79 7.16
C ILE A 112 2.63 6.90 7.16
N LEU A 113 2.20 7.31 8.35
CA LEU A 113 1.30 8.45 8.50
C LEU A 113 2.14 9.65 8.97
N MET A 114 1.98 10.79 8.30
CA MET A 114 2.68 12.03 8.63
C MET A 114 1.67 13.14 8.85
N ASN A 115 1.90 13.97 9.86
CA ASN A 115 1.25 15.26 9.94
C ASN A 115 1.99 16.27 9.05
N GLY A 116 1.45 16.52 7.86
CA GLY A 116 1.95 17.51 6.93
C GLY A 116 1.38 18.92 7.15
N GLY A 117 0.52 19.10 8.15
CA GLY A 117 -0.12 20.37 8.49
C GLY A 117 0.51 21.07 9.68
N ALA A 118 0.05 22.30 9.93
CA ALA A 118 0.48 23.10 11.08
C ALA A 118 -0.23 22.73 12.39
N GLN A 119 -1.41 22.11 12.30
CA GLN A 119 -2.22 21.72 13.46
C GLN A 119 -1.98 20.26 13.83
N ALA A 120 -1.97 19.95 15.13
CA ALA A 120 -2.00 18.58 15.59
C ALA A 120 -3.32 17.87 15.23
N PHE A 121 -3.32 16.55 15.27
CA PHE A 121 -4.53 15.72 15.32
C PHE A 121 -4.35 14.59 16.33
N ILE A 122 -5.44 13.92 16.68
CA ILE A 122 -5.45 12.88 17.71
C ILE A 122 -5.78 11.54 17.07
N LEU A 123 -4.88 10.57 17.17
CA LEU A 123 -5.21 9.17 16.91
C LEU A 123 -5.89 8.58 18.14
N LYS A 124 -7.01 7.90 17.91
CA LYS A 124 -7.82 7.31 18.98
C LYS A 124 -7.51 5.83 19.13
N HIS A 125 -7.23 5.38 20.35
CA HIS A 125 -6.92 3.97 20.62
C HIS A 125 -8.19 3.10 20.58
N LEU A 126 -8.23 2.12 19.66
CA LEU A 126 -9.29 1.12 19.50
C LEU A 126 -10.72 1.67 19.57
N ASP A 127 -10.91 2.88 19.04
CA ASP A 127 -12.15 3.64 19.20
C ASP A 127 -13.31 3.06 18.38
N GLY A 128 -14.50 3.04 18.99
CA GLY A 128 -15.71 2.48 18.41
C GLY A 128 -16.27 3.23 17.20
N GLY A 129 -15.78 4.44 16.93
CA GLY A 129 -16.18 5.25 15.77
C GLY A 129 -15.81 4.61 14.43
N SER A 130 -14.77 3.78 14.39
CA SER A 130 -14.40 2.97 13.23
C SER A 130 -14.82 1.50 13.38
N VAL A 131 -15.03 0.82 12.26
CA VAL A 131 -15.29 -0.63 12.27
C VAL A 131 -14.07 -1.37 12.83
N ALA A 132 -14.27 -2.54 13.45
CA ALA A 132 -13.20 -3.27 14.15
C ALA A 132 -11.93 -3.43 13.29
N ALA A 133 -12.11 -3.82 12.02
CA ALA A 133 -11.04 -4.00 11.03
C ALA A 133 -10.25 -2.73 10.68
N ASN A 134 -10.73 -1.54 11.05
CA ASN A 134 -10.08 -0.28 10.69
C ASN A 134 -9.44 0.41 11.90
N ARG A 135 -9.67 -0.09 13.11
CA ARG A 135 -9.24 0.57 14.35
C ARG A 135 -7.72 0.59 14.48
N ILE A 136 -7.24 1.55 15.29
CA ILE A 136 -5.83 1.78 15.54
C ILE A 136 -5.47 1.30 16.94
N GLU A 137 -4.55 0.35 17.02
CA GLU A 137 -3.92 -0.05 18.26
C GLU A 137 -2.68 0.81 18.50
N LEU A 138 -2.77 1.65 19.51
CA LEU A 138 -1.71 2.58 19.94
C LEU A 138 -0.92 2.04 21.15
N PRO A 139 0.40 2.26 21.20
CA PRO A 139 1.22 1.93 22.37
C PRO A 139 0.67 2.54 23.65
N GLY A 140 0.67 1.76 24.74
CA GLY A 140 0.22 2.22 26.05
C GLY A 140 -1.30 2.35 26.20
N ALA A 141 -2.08 1.87 25.22
CA ALA A 141 -3.55 1.86 25.27
C ALA A 141 -4.19 3.23 25.54
N THR A 142 -3.59 4.29 24.99
CA THR A 142 -4.05 5.67 25.13
C THR A 142 -4.04 6.38 23.78
N ASP A 143 -4.82 7.45 23.69
CA ASP A 143 -4.86 8.28 22.50
C ASP A 143 -3.52 8.98 22.30
N LEU A 144 -3.15 9.20 21.04
CA LEU A 144 -1.88 9.80 20.67
C LEU A 144 -2.11 11.11 19.93
N VAL A 145 -1.55 12.19 20.45
CA VAL A 145 -1.48 13.47 19.75
C VAL A 145 -0.33 13.41 18.77
N VAL A 146 -0.60 13.66 17.49
CA VAL A 146 0.41 13.74 16.43
C VAL A 146 0.63 15.20 16.08
N SER A 147 1.75 15.74 16.53
CA SER A 147 2.13 17.15 16.37
C SER A 147 2.48 17.49 14.92
N ALA A 148 2.59 18.78 14.60
CA ALA A 148 3.05 19.21 13.28
C ALA A 148 4.44 18.62 12.97
N ASN A 149 4.61 18.08 11.77
CA ASN A 149 5.81 17.38 11.29
C ASN A 149 6.17 16.07 12.02
N GLU A 150 5.29 15.55 12.87
CA GLU A 150 5.45 14.23 13.49
C GLU A 150 4.91 13.14 12.56
N GLY A 151 5.52 11.95 12.62
CA GLY A 151 5.10 10.79 11.86
C GLY A 151 5.06 9.51 12.67
N LEU A 152 4.44 8.47 12.09
CA LEU A 152 4.40 7.15 12.71
C LEU A 152 4.37 6.05 11.68
N TRP A 153 5.04 4.97 12.03
CA TRP A 153 5.05 3.72 11.27
C TRP A 153 4.03 2.78 11.87
N MET A 154 3.19 2.20 11.01
CA MET A 154 2.24 1.19 11.40
C MET A 154 2.16 0.08 10.36
N TYR A 155 1.74 -1.10 10.82
CA TYR A 155 1.38 -2.20 9.93
C TYR A 155 -0.02 -2.69 10.28
N TYR A 156 -0.64 -3.36 9.33
CA TYR A 156 -1.91 -4.02 9.56
C TYR A 156 -1.69 -5.45 10.03
N ASP A 157 -2.12 -5.73 11.27
CA ASP A 157 -2.04 -7.06 11.84
C ASP A 157 -3.21 -7.92 11.33
N GLY A 158 -2.90 -9.07 10.74
CA GLY A 158 -3.91 -9.99 10.21
C GLY A 158 -4.48 -10.96 11.25
N SER A 159 -3.77 -11.16 12.37
CA SER A 159 -4.18 -12.03 13.47
C SER A 159 -5.13 -11.32 14.44
N LEU A 160 -4.93 -10.01 14.59
CA LEU A 160 -5.83 -9.06 15.24
C LEU A 160 -6.14 -7.97 14.22
N PRO A 161 -7.28 -8.04 13.49
CA PRO A 161 -7.54 -7.18 12.32
C PRO A 161 -7.64 -5.70 12.73
N SER A 162 -6.49 -5.02 12.80
CA SER A 162 -6.32 -3.62 13.20
C SER A 162 -4.98 -3.07 12.74
N TRP A 163 -4.86 -1.75 12.72
CA TRP A 163 -3.59 -1.06 12.48
C TRP A 163 -2.80 -0.95 13.77
N THR A 164 -1.65 -1.60 13.84
CA THR A 164 -0.76 -1.55 15.01
C THR A 164 0.39 -0.59 14.76
N VAL A 165 0.53 0.42 15.62
CA VAL A 165 1.63 1.38 15.55
C VAL A 165 2.90 0.76 16.13
N VAL A 166 3.96 0.76 15.32
CA VAL A 166 5.27 0.17 15.65
C VAL A 166 6.15 1.17 16.36
N THR A 167 6.20 2.40 15.84
CA THR A 167 7.04 3.47 16.37
C THR A 167 6.53 4.84 15.95
N ILE A 168 6.92 5.84 16.72
CA ILE A 168 6.62 7.26 16.53
C ILE A 168 7.95 7.94 16.19
N VAL A 169 7.95 8.80 15.17
CA VAL A 169 9.17 9.40 14.58
C VAL A 169 9.05 10.90 14.38
#